data_AF-A0A820G7W4-F1
#
_entry.id   AF-A0A820G7W4-F1
#
_cell.length_a   1.000
_cell.length_b   1.000
_cell.length_c   1.000
_cell.angle_alpha   90.00
_cell.angle_beta   90.00
_cell.angle_gamma   90.00
#
_symmetry.space_group_name_H-M   'P 1'
#
loop_
_entity.id
_entity.type
_entity.pdbx_description
1 polymer ?
#
loop_
_entity_poly.entity_id
_entity_poly.type
_entity_poly.pdbx_seq_one_letter_code
_entity_poly.pdbx_strand_id
1 'polypeptide(L)'
;SVITSTIGQQDDDENEYHYRTYIYYQVIDDMLVELEDRFSSKNLELLSGISSLCPDSNTFLDFDSLKPIANHLNVNLQVLSNELMVVKPMLQNKLL
;
A
#
# COMPACT_ATOMS: atom_id res chain seq x y z
N SER A 1 -14.63 57.84 14.63
CA SER A 1 -14.50 56.84 15.69
C SER A 1 -13.49 55.82 15.22
N VAL A 2 -12.33 55.73 15.87
CA VAL A 2 -11.29 54.76 15.50
C VAL A 2 -11.54 53.52 16.36
N ILE A 3 -11.90 52.41 15.73
CA ILE A 3 -12.04 51.13 16.41
C ILE A 3 -10.62 50.57 16.52
N THR A 4 -9.95 50.81 17.65
CA THR A 4 -8.76 50.04 18.02
C THR A 4 -9.24 48.70 18.55
N SER A 5 -9.51 47.76 17.63
CA SER A 5 -9.73 46.37 18.02
C SER A 5 -8.46 45.91 18.71
N THR A 6 -8.53 45.65 20.02
CA THR A 6 -7.50 44.91 20.74
C THR A 6 -7.44 43.54 20.11
N ILE A 7 -6.47 43.33 19.20
CA ILE A 7 -6.08 41.98 18.82
C ILE A 7 -5.54 41.41 20.13
N GLY A 8 -6.35 40.56 20.77
CA GLY A 8 -6.01 39.99 22.06
C GLY A 8 -4.62 39.39 21.98
N GLN A 9 -3.80 39.62 23.01
CA GLN A 9 -2.69 38.75 23.32
C GLN A 9 -3.29 37.34 23.42
N GLN A 10 -3.17 36.58 22.35
CA GLN A 10 -3.45 35.16 22.35
C GLN A 10 -2.15 34.57 22.87
N ASP A 11 -2.18 33.90 24.02
CA ASP A 11 -1.00 33.29 24.59
C ASP A 11 -0.45 32.30 23.55
N ASP A 12 0.65 32.68 22.87
CA ASP A 12 1.21 31.94 21.74
C ASP A 12 1.48 30.47 22.11
N ASP A 13 1.82 30.22 23.38
CA ASP A 13 2.03 28.89 23.96
C ASP A 13 0.76 28.02 24.01
N GLU A 14 -0.41 28.60 24.29
CA GLU A 14 -1.69 27.86 24.35
C GLU A 14 -2.15 27.48 22.94
N ASN A 15 -1.95 28.39 21.98
CA ASN A 15 -2.15 28.13 20.56
C ASN A 15 -1.19 27.05 20.04
N GLU A 16 0.11 27.14 20.35
CA GLU A 16 1.10 26.15 19.93
C GLU A 16 0.77 24.75 20.44
N TYR A 17 0.44 24.63 21.74
CA TYR A 17 0.03 23.37 22.33
C TYR A 17 -1.23 22.80 21.67
N HIS A 18 -2.22 23.66 21.38
CA HIS A 18 -3.44 23.26 20.70
C HIS A 18 -3.18 22.74 19.27
N TYR A 19 -2.42 23.48 18.45
CA TYR A 19 -2.08 23.03 17.10
C TYR A 19 -1.29 21.72 17.12
N ARG A 20 -0.31 21.61 18.01
CA ARG A 20 0.52 20.41 18.12
C ARG A 20 -0.31 19.17 18.49
N THR A 21 -1.18 19.30 19.48
CA THR A 21 -1.90 18.17 20.06
C THR A 21 -3.11 17.76 19.22
N TYR A 22 -3.90 18.71 18.75
CA TYR A 22 -5.17 18.42 18.11
C TYR A 22 -5.10 18.39 16.59
N ILE A 23 -4.10 19.02 15.99
CA ILE A 23 -3.94 19.05 14.54
C ILE A 23 -2.75 18.18 14.12
N TYR A 24 -1.53 18.51 14.57
CA TYR A 24 -0.34 17.84 14.05
C TYR A 24 -0.25 16.38 14.47
N TYR A 25 -0.44 16.06 15.75
CA TYR A 25 -0.42 14.67 16.20
C TYR A 25 -1.57 13.86 15.60
N GLN A 26 -2.78 14.42 15.55
CA GLN A 26 -3.91 13.75 14.89
C GLN A 26 -3.58 13.40 13.43
N VAL A 27 -3.05 14.36 12.66
CA VAL A 27 -2.69 14.14 11.26
C VAL A 27 -1.58 13.10 11.12
N ILE A 28 -0.58 13.12 12.00
CA ILE A 28 0.49 12.11 11.99
C ILE A 28 -0.08 10.73 12.32
N ASP A 29 -0.94 10.61 13.32
CA ASP A 29 -1.59 9.36 13.70
C ASP A 29 -2.45 8.81 12.55
N ASP A 30 -3.24 9.66 11.90
CA ASP A 30 -4.04 9.29 10.72
C ASP A 30 -3.14 8.79 9.58
N MET A 31 -2.01 9.48 9.33
CA MET A 31 -1.03 9.03 8.34
C MET A 31 -0.42 7.67 8.70
N LEU A 32 -0.09 7.44 9.98
CA LEU A 32 0.47 6.16 10.43
C LEU A 32 -0.54 5.03 10.25
N VAL A 33 -1.81 5.26 10.57
CA VAL A 33 -2.89 4.27 10.37
C VAL A 33 -3.05 3.93 8.89
N GLU A 34 -3.08 4.94 8.01
CA GLU A 34 -3.21 4.74 6.56
C GLU A 34 -1.99 4.02 5.97
N LEU A 35 -0.78 4.32 6.45
CA LEU A 35 0.43 3.63 6.03
C LEU A 35 0.41 2.16 6.46
N GLU A 36 0.01 1.88 7.69
CA GLU A 36 -0.10 0.51 8.19
C GLU A 36 -1.16 -0.28 7.41
N ASP A 37 -2.32 0.32 7.13
CA ASP A 37 -3.37 -0.35 6.35
C ASP A 37 -2.89 -0.65 4.92
N ARG A 38 -2.32 0.35 4.22
CA ARG A 38 -1.88 0.18 2.81
C ARG A 38 -0.65 -0.70 2.65
N PHE A 39 0.32 -0.58 3.55
CA PHE A 39 1.62 -1.25 3.46
C PHE A 39 1.80 -2.34 4.52
N SER A 40 0.71 -2.85 5.08
CA SER A 40 0.75 -4.05 5.92
C SER A 40 1.47 -5.19 5.19
N SER A 41 2.13 -6.06 5.94
CA SER A 41 2.86 -7.22 5.38
C SER A 41 1.99 -8.03 4.41
N LYS A 42 0.71 -8.21 4.75
CA LYS A 42 -0.26 -8.88 3.87
C LYS A 42 -0.45 -8.14 2.54
N ASN A 43 -0.67 -6.83 2.57
CA ASN A 43 -0.88 -6.05 1.35
C ASN A 43 0.38 -5.97 0.49
N LEU A 44 1.56 -5.94 1.11
CA LEU A 44 2.84 -6.04 0.40
C LEU A 44 3.04 -7.40 -0.27
N GLU A 45 2.70 -8.50 0.40
CA GLU A 45 2.72 -9.84 -0.20
C GLU A 45 1.77 -9.96 -1.39
N LEU A 46 0.55 -9.40 -1.27
CA LEU A 46 -0.41 -9.35 -2.37
C LEU A 46 0.10 -8.49 -3.52
N LEU A 47 0.65 -7.31 -3.23
CA LEU A 47 1.22 -6.41 -4.24
C LEU A 47 2.38 -7.06 -4.98
N SER A 48 3.25 -7.79 -4.26
CA SER A 48 4.32 -8.59 -4.87
C SER A 48 3.74 -9.64 -5.83
N GLY A 49 2.70 -10.36 -5.40
CA GLY A 49 2.00 -11.30 -6.28
C GLY A 49 1.37 -10.63 -7.51
N ILE A 50 0.78 -9.45 -7.38
CA ILE A 50 0.27 -8.68 -8.53
C ILE A 50 1.43 -8.29 -9.47
N SER A 51 2.55 -7.83 -8.92
CA SER A 51 3.72 -7.45 -9.72
C SER A 51 4.30 -8.62 -10.51
N SER A 52 4.18 -9.85 -10.00
CA SER A 52 4.59 -11.08 -10.71
C SER A 52 3.71 -11.43 -11.91
N LEU A 53 2.60 -10.72 -12.13
CA LEU A 53 1.78 -10.83 -13.34
C LEU A 53 2.20 -9.84 -14.44
N CYS A 54 3.13 -8.93 -14.15
CA CYS A 54 3.67 -8.01 -15.15
C CYS A 54 4.79 -8.70 -15.96
N PRO A 55 4.73 -8.69 -17.30
CA PRO A 55 5.75 -9.33 -18.15
C PRO A 55 7.19 -8.83 -17.92
N ASP A 56 7.34 -7.56 -17.56
CA ASP A 56 8.64 -6.93 -17.31
C ASP A 56 9.18 -7.21 -15.89
N SER A 57 8.42 -7.92 -15.05
CA SER A 57 8.85 -8.25 -13.69
C SER A 57 9.88 -9.38 -13.70
N ASN A 58 10.90 -9.27 -12.85
CA ASN A 58 11.88 -10.33 -12.62
C ASN A 58 11.23 -11.62 -12.07
N THR A 59 10.04 -11.51 -11.48
CA THR A 59 9.27 -12.64 -10.94
C THR A 59 8.10 -13.04 -11.85
N PHE A 60 8.11 -12.66 -13.13
CA PHE A 60 6.99 -12.92 -14.03
C PHE A 60 6.56 -14.39 -14.04
N LEU A 61 5.28 -14.63 -13.71
CA LEU A 61 4.65 -15.94 -13.58
C LEU A 61 5.31 -16.88 -12.56
N ASP A 62 6.09 -16.37 -11.61
CA ASP A 62 6.68 -17.17 -10.53
C ASP A 62 5.60 -17.72 -9.57
N PHE A 63 5.68 -19.01 -9.26
CA PHE A 63 4.63 -19.68 -8.48
C PHE A 63 4.61 -19.21 -7.03
N ASP A 64 5.80 -19.09 -6.40
CA ASP A 64 5.90 -18.67 -5.00
C ASP A 64 5.45 -17.22 -4.83
N SER A 65 5.78 -16.37 -5.81
CA SER A 65 5.32 -14.98 -5.87
C SER A 65 3.79 -14.87 -6.04
N LEU A 66 3.16 -15.77 -6.80
CA LEU A 66 1.70 -15.77 -7.02
C LEU A 66 0.90 -16.41 -5.89
N LYS A 67 1.54 -17.23 -5.04
CA LYS A 67 0.87 -17.97 -3.98
C LYS A 67 0.05 -17.10 -3.00
N PRO A 68 0.52 -15.92 -2.55
CA PRO A 68 -0.26 -15.06 -1.65
C PRO A 68 -1.58 -14.59 -2.28
N ILE A 69 -1.55 -14.12 -3.52
CA ILE A 69 -2.77 -13.66 -4.21
C ILE A 69 -3.68 -14.84 -4.59
N ALA A 70 -3.11 -15.98 -4.97
CA ALA A 70 -3.87 -17.19 -5.25
C ALA A 70 -4.64 -17.68 -4.01
N ASN A 71 -3.99 -17.70 -2.84
CA ASN A 71 -4.63 -18.03 -1.57
C ASN A 71 -5.72 -17.01 -1.21
N HIS A 72 -5.45 -15.72 -1.40
CA HIS A 72 -6.42 -14.66 -1.11
C HIS A 72 -7.70 -14.78 -1.96
N LEU A 73 -7.56 -15.19 -3.21
CA LEU A 73 -8.67 -15.41 -4.14
C LEU A 73 -9.27 -16.83 -4.07
N ASN A 74 -8.78 -17.68 -3.17
CA ASN A 74 -9.17 -19.09 -3.04
C ASN A 74 -8.98 -19.89 -4.34
N VAL A 75 -7.94 -19.59 -5.09
CA VAL A 75 -7.53 -20.33 -6.30
C VAL A 75 -6.92 -21.67 -5.90
N ASN A 76 -7.20 -22.71 -6.68
CA ASN A 76 -6.57 -24.02 -6.47
C ASN A 76 -5.09 -23.98 -6.87
N LEU A 77 -4.21 -24.07 -5.87
CA LEU A 77 -2.75 -24.00 -6.06
C LEU A 77 -2.20 -25.10 -6.96
N GLN A 78 -2.80 -26.30 -6.96
CA GLN A 78 -2.35 -27.40 -7.82
C GLN A 78 -2.66 -27.10 -9.29
N VAL A 79 -3.86 -26.59 -9.56
CA VAL A 79 -4.26 -26.19 -10.91
C VAL A 79 -3.38 -25.04 -11.40
N LEU A 80 -3.17 -24.03 -10.56
CA LEU A 80 -2.29 -22.90 -10.87
C LEU A 80 -0.87 -23.36 -11.23
N SER A 81 -0.28 -24.25 -10.42
CA SER A 81 1.05 -24.81 -10.70
C SER A 81 1.09 -25.50 -12.07
N ASN A 82 0.07 -26.30 -12.39
CA ASN A 82 -0.01 -26.99 -13.68
C ASN A 82 -0.16 -26.00 -14.85
N GLU A 83 -0.99 -24.98 -14.71
CA GLU A 83 -1.18 -23.94 -15.73
C GLU A 83 0.13 -23.17 -15.99
N LEU A 84 0.84 -22.77 -14.93
CA LEU A 84 2.12 -22.06 -15.07
C LEU A 84 3.19 -22.92 -15.75
N MET A 85 3.21 -24.23 -15.52
CA MET A 85 4.11 -25.16 -16.21
C MET A 85 3.86 -25.21 -17.73
N VAL A 86 2.62 -24.99 -18.17
CA VAL A 86 2.24 -25.00 -19.59
C VAL A 86 2.40 -23.62 -20.22
N VAL A 87 1.95 -22.57 -19.54
CA VAL A 87 1.92 -21.20 -20.06
C VAL A 87 3.32 -20.63 -20.24
N LYS A 88 4.25 -20.87 -19.30
CA LYS A 88 5.62 -20.33 -19.38
C LYS A 88 6.33 -20.75 -20.69
N PRO A 89 6.41 -22.05 -21.05
CA PRO A 89 6.95 -22.46 -22.35
C PRO A 89 6.17 -21.92 -23.55
N MET A 90 4.83 -21.85 -23.47
CA MET A 90 4.02 -21.33 -24.57
C MET A 90 4.31 -19.86 -24.88
N LEU A 91 4.56 -19.04 -23.85
CA LEU A 91 4.92 -17.64 -24.02
C LEU A 91 6.34 -17.50 -24.60
N GLN A 92 7.29 -18.31 -24.14
CA GLN A 92 8.65 -18.35 -24.70
C GLN A 92 8.64 -18.73 -26.19
N ASN A 93 7.81 -19.70 -26.57
CA ASN A 93 7.71 -20.18 -27.95
C ASN A 93 6.94 -19.24 -28.90
N LYS A 94 6.16 -18.29 -28.38
CA LYS A 94 5.47 -17.26 -29.17
C LYS A 94 6.28 -15.97 -29.36
N LEU A 95 7.35 -15.79 -28.59
CA LEU A 95 8.26 -14.64 -28.65
C LEU A 95 9.47 -14.89 -29.57
N LEU A 96 9.50 -16.02 -30.28
CA LEU A 96 10.38 -16.34 -31.42
C LEU A 96 9.58 -16.26 -32.72
#